data_AF-A0A836W293-F1
#
_entry.id   AF-A0A836W293-F1
#
_cell.length_a   1.000
_cell.length_b   1.000
_cell.length_c   1.000
_cell.angle_alpha   90.00
_cell.angle_beta   90.00
_cell.angle_gamma   90.00
#
_symmetry.space_group_name_H-M   'P 1'
#
loop_
_entity.id
_entity.type
_entity.pdbx_description
1 polymer ?
#
loop_
_entity_poly.entity_id
_entity_poly.type
_entity_poly.pdbx_seq_one_letter_code
_entity_poly.pdbx_strand_id
1 'polypeptide(L)'
;MREIEYLIMLHDLDLLLKELGTPESRKSFQSIGFKIKDPQKGLTKAREKLAKKIPKPLLDRYERIQKRYDRALAPVIGGICYGCFIRLPLEMSSKREEIQTCPNCGRIIYWLD
;
A
#
# COMPACT_ATOMS: atom_id res chain seq x y z
N MET A 1 -14.89 -5.34 -0.19
CA MET A 1 -13.89 -6.15 -0.92
C MET A 1 -13.19 -5.41 -2.07
N ARG A 2 -13.86 -4.95 -3.14
CA ARG A 2 -13.16 -4.32 -4.30
C ARG A 2 -12.24 -3.12 -3.96
N GLU A 3 -12.58 -2.34 -2.95
CA GLU A 3 -11.80 -1.15 -2.57
C GLU A 3 -10.44 -1.48 -1.94
N ILE A 4 -10.35 -2.55 -1.13
CA ILE A 4 -9.08 -2.93 -0.51
C ILE A 4 -8.12 -3.50 -1.56
N GLU A 5 -8.62 -4.24 -2.55
CA GLU A 5 -7.83 -4.73 -3.68
C GLU A 5 -7.21 -3.56 -4.45
N TYR A 6 -7.99 -2.53 -4.77
CA TYR A 6 -7.47 -1.33 -5.43
C TYR A 6 -6.44 -0.59 -4.58
N LEU A 7 -6.62 -0.52 -3.26
CA LEU A 7 -5.61 0.05 -2.37
C LEU A 7 -4.32 -0.77 -2.35
N ILE A 8 -4.40 -2.10 -2.29
CA ILE A 8 -3.23 -2.99 -2.33
C ILE A 8 -2.47 -2.78 -3.64
N MET A 9 -3.17 -2.82 -4.78
CA MET A 9 -2.57 -2.57 -6.08
C MET A 9 -1.95 -1.17 -6.19
N LEU A 10 -2.60 -0.13 -5.62
CA LEU A 10 -2.07 1.23 -5.61
C LEU A 10 -0.80 1.31 -4.76
N HIS A 11 -0.79 0.61 -3.63
CA HIS A 11 0.34 0.55 -2.73
C HIS A 11 1.54 -0.12 -3.37
N ASP A 12 1.34 -1.23 -4.08
CA ASP A 12 2.42 -1.90 -4.81
C ASP A 12 3.00 -1.00 -5.92
N LEU A 13 2.14 -0.28 -6.64
CA LEU A 13 2.60 0.71 -7.63
C LEU A 13 3.42 1.84 -6.98
N ASP A 14 3.02 2.32 -5.81
CA ASP A 14 3.74 3.36 -5.07
C ASP A 14 5.11 2.86 -4.58
N LEU A 15 5.19 1.61 -4.10
CA LEU A 15 6.45 0.99 -3.71
C LEU A 15 7.38 0.82 -4.92
N LEU A 16 6.87 0.33 -6.05
CA LEU A 16 7.64 0.19 -7.30
C LEU A 16 8.13 1.54 -7.82
N LEU A 17 7.29 2.58 -7.77
CA LEU A 17 7.69 3.94 -8.15
C LEU A 17 8.79 4.48 -7.24
N LYS A 18 8.72 4.19 -5.93
CA LYS A 18 9.76 4.58 -4.97
C LYS A 18 11.07 3.84 -5.24
N GLU A 19 11.03 2.53 -5.44
CA GLU A 19 12.19 1.70 -5.75
C GLU A 19 12.89 2.15 -7.03
N LEU A 20 12.14 2.41 -8.10
CA LEU A 20 12.69 2.90 -9.37
C LEU A 20 12.99 4.41 -9.36
N GLY A 21 12.62 5.11 -8.30
CA GLY A 21 12.76 6.56 -8.16
C GLY A 21 14.20 7.03 -8.09
N THR A 22 15.09 6.25 -7.45
CA THR A 22 16.46 6.67 -7.17
C THR A 22 17.44 6.30 -8.31
N PRO A 23 18.44 7.14 -8.61
CA PRO A 23 19.47 6.84 -9.60
C PRO A 23 20.24 5.54 -9.31
N GLU A 24 20.46 5.23 -8.03
CA GLU A 24 21.20 4.06 -7.56
C GLU A 24 20.46 2.78 -7.90
N SER A 25 19.16 2.71 -7.60
CA SER A 25 18.33 1.56 -7.93
C SER A 25 18.28 1.34 -9.44
N ARG A 26 18.12 2.40 -10.24
CA ARG A 26 18.10 2.29 -11.71
C ARG A 26 19.41 1.70 -12.25
N LYS A 27 20.56 2.13 -11.72
CA LYS A 27 21.87 1.57 -12.08
C LYS A 27 21.97 0.10 -11.68
N SER A 28 21.50 -0.24 -10.48
CA SER A 28 21.47 -1.63 -10.01
C SER A 28 20.63 -2.52 -10.93
N PHE A 29 19.41 -2.12 -11.29
CA PHE A 29 18.57 -2.87 -12.23
C PHE A 29 19.22 -3.01 -13.63
N GLN A 30 19.87 -1.95 -14.13
CA GLN A 30 20.60 -2.02 -15.40
C GLN A 30 21.80 -2.98 -15.33
N SER A 31 22.53 -3.01 -14.21
CA SER A 31 23.70 -3.88 -14.05
C SER A 31 23.38 -5.37 -14.04
N ILE A 32 22.15 -5.75 -13.66
CA ILE A 32 21.67 -7.15 -13.68
C ILE A 32 20.88 -7.49 -14.95
N GLY A 33 20.90 -6.60 -15.97
CA GLY A 33 20.34 -6.86 -17.29
C GLY A 33 18.89 -6.41 -17.51
N PHE A 34 18.23 -5.78 -16.53
CA PHE A 34 16.90 -5.21 -16.75
C PHE A 34 17.01 -3.89 -17.55
N LYS A 35 16.64 -3.94 -18.83
CA LYS A 35 16.56 -2.78 -19.71
C LYS A 35 15.29 -1.99 -19.44
N ILE A 36 15.34 -1.14 -18.42
CA ILE A 36 14.20 -0.36 -17.98
C ILE A 36 14.18 1.00 -18.72
N LYS A 37 13.38 1.09 -19.80
CA LYS A 37 13.20 2.32 -20.59
C LYS A 37 11.96 3.07 -20.10
N ASP A 38 12.17 4.18 -19.39
CA ASP A 38 11.12 5.06 -18.84
C ASP A 38 9.95 4.33 -18.11
N PRO A 39 10.24 3.51 -17.08
CA PRO A 39 9.22 2.75 -16.34
C PRO A 39 8.29 3.68 -15.56
N GLN A 40 8.79 4.86 -15.19
CA GLN A 40 8.12 5.79 -14.30
C GLN A 40 6.90 6.37 -14.98
N LYS A 41 6.98 6.67 -16.29
CA LYS A 41 5.83 7.16 -17.05
C LYS A 41 4.70 6.13 -17.14
N GLY A 42 5.03 4.86 -17.33
CA GLY A 42 4.05 3.76 -17.36
C GLY A 42 3.40 3.55 -15.99
N LEU A 43 4.21 3.43 -14.95
CA LEU A 43 3.76 3.21 -13.57
C LEU A 43 2.94 4.40 -13.04
N THR A 44 3.37 5.64 -13.33
CA THR A 44 2.61 6.85 -12.92
C THR A 44 1.23 6.86 -13.57
N LYS A 45 1.13 6.56 -14.87
CA LYS A 45 -0.18 6.45 -15.55
C LYS A 45 -1.04 5.32 -14.97
N ALA A 46 -0.44 4.19 -14.62
CA ALA A 46 -1.16 3.08 -13.98
C ALA A 46 -1.70 3.50 -12.61
N ARG A 47 -0.86 4.16 -11.79
CA ARG A 47 -1.24 4.73 -10.49
C ARG A 47 -2.41 5.69 -10.62
N GLU A 48 -2.33 6.66 -11.53
CA GLU A 48 -3.39 7.65 -11.77
C GLU A 48 -4.72 7.00 -12.18
N LYS A 49 -4.68 6.00 -13.08
CA LYS A 49 -5.89 5.27 -13.50
C LYS A 49 -6.52 4.50 -12.34
N LEU A 50 -5.70 3.91 -11.49
CA LEU A 50 -6.16 3.13 -10.35
C LEU A 50 -6.72 4.04 -9.23
N ALA A 51 -6.05 5.15 -8.94
CA ALA A 51 -6.50 6.14 -7.96
C ALA A 51 -7.92 6.66 -8.27
N LYS A 52 -8.27 6.81 -9.55
CA LYS A 52 -9.63 7.20 -9.99
C LYS A 52 -10.72 6.17 -9.67
N LYS A 53 -10.36 4.92 -9.40
CA LYS A 53 -11.30 3.85 -9.01
C LYS A 53 -11.55 3.79 -7.51
N ILE A 54 -10.78 4.52 -6.71
CA ILE A 54 -10.85 4.51 -5.25
C ILE A 54 -11.68 5.72 -4.80
N PRO A 55 -12.66 5.55 -3.89
CA PRO A 55 -13.39 6.69 -3.33
C PRO A 55 -12.45 7.73 -2.75
N LYS A 56 -12.69 9.01 -3.08
CA LYS A 56 -11.80 10.11 -2.66
C LYS A 56 -11.48 10.14 -1.16
N PRO A 57 -12.44 9.99 -0.23
CA PRO A 57 -12.13 9.99 1.20
C PRO A 57 -11.15 8.89 1.62
N LEU A 58 -11.25 7.72 0.98
CA LEU A 58 -10.38 6.58 1.24
C LEU A 58 -8.98 6.80 0.66
N LEU A 59 -8.90 7.32 -0.57
CA LEU A 59 -7.63 7.68 -1.20
C LEU A 59 -6.88 8.75 -0.38
N ASP A 60 -7.57 9.82 0.03
CA ASP A 60 -6.97 10.90 0.84
C ASP A 60 -6.44 10.36 2.18
N ARG A 61 -7.12 9.37 2.78
CA ARG A 61 -6.65 8.68 3.98
C ARG A 61 -5.39 7.87 3.71
N TYR A 62 -5.39 7.06 2.65
CA TYR A 62 -4.23 6.27 2.24
C TYR A 62 -3.01 7.17 2.02
N GLU A 63 -3.14 8.25 1.25
CA GLU A 63 -2.03 9.16 0.93
C GLU A 63 -1.48 9.86 2.18
N ARG A 64 -2.33 10.20 3.15
CA ARG A 64 -1.90 10.76 4.43
C ARG A 64 -1.02 9.78 5.22
N ILE A 65 -1.39 8.50 5.24
CA ILE A 65 -0.65 7.46 5.96
C ILE A 65 0.66 7.15 5.21
N GLN A 66 0.63 7.08 3.89
CA GLN A 66 1.80 6.81 3.04
C GLN A 66 2.89 7.88 3.17
N LYS A 67 2.53 9.14 3.50
CA LYS A 67 3.50 10.19 3.82
C LYS A 67 4.24 9.95 5.15
N ARG A 68 3.62 9.25 6.09
CA ARG A 68 4.20 8.94 7.42
C ARG A 68 4.94 7.61 7.43
N TYR A 69 4.49 6.64 6.66
CA TYR A 69 5.01 5.29 6.63
C TYR A 69 5.31 4.85 5.21
N ASP A 70 6.42 4.15 5.02
CA ASP A 70 6.74 3.50 3.74
C ASP A 70 5.66 2.53 3.27
N ARG A 71 4.96 1.90 4.22
CA ARG A 71 3.79 1.06 3.98
C ARG A 71 2.57 1.62 4.70
N ALA A 72 1.58 2.11 3.95
CA ALA A 72 0.32 2.58 4.49
C ALA A 72 -0.68 1.46 4.83
N LEU A 73 -0.53 0.30 4.19
CA LEU A 73 -1.33 -0.89 4.42
C LEU A 73 -0.57 -1.88 5.30
N ALA A 74 -1.30 -2.62 6.14
CA ALA A 74 -0.77 -3.72 6.92
C ALA A 74 -1.75 -4.89 6.99
N PRO A 75 -1.32 -6.14 6.73
CA PRO A 75 -2.17 -7.29 6.95
C PRO A 75 -2.37 -7.54 8.45
N VAL A 76 -3.48 -8.18 8.77
CA VAL A 76 -3.78 -8.73 10.08
C VAL A 76 -3.81 -10.24 9.97
N ILE A 77 -2.94 -10.91 10.72
CA ILE A 77 -2.85 -12.38 10.79
C ILE A 77 -2.90 -12.76 12.26
N GLY A 78 -3.79 -13.69 12.63
CA GLY A 78 -3.96 -14.09 14.03
C GLY A 78 -4.32 -12.94 14.98
N GLY A 79 -5.03 -11.91 14.48
CA GLY A 79 -5.38 -10.71 15.24
C GLY A 79 -4.21 -9.74 15.50
N ILE A 80 -3.05 -9.94 14.87
CA ILE A 80 -1.87 -9.07 15.03
C ILE A 80 -1.76 -8.16 13.80
N CYS A 81 -1.58 -6.85 14.02
CA CYS A 81 -1.29 -5.91 12.94
C CYS A 81 0.19 -5.99 12.54
N TYR A 82 0.51 -6.47 11.34
CA TYR A 82 1.91 -6.64 10.89
C TYR A 82 2.61 -5.35 10.48
N GLY A 83 1.97 -4.20 10.67
CA GLY A 83 2.63 -2.90 10.55
C GLY A 83 3.29 -2.43 11.85
N CYS A 84 2.80 -2.87 13.00
CA CYS A 84 3.32 -2.46 14.32
C CYS A 84 3.48 -3.60 15.32
N PHE A 85 3.12 -4.83 14.92
CA PHE A 85 3.23 -6.07 15.68
C PHE A 85 2.42 -6.10 16.99
N ILE A 86 1.40 -5.23 17.10
CA ILE A 86 0.49 -5.21 18.24
C ILE A 86 -0.79 -6.01 17.94
N ARG A 87 -1.27 -6.74 18.94
CA ARG A 87 -2.57 -7.43 18.90
C ARG A 87 -3.72 -6.43 18.92
N LEU A 88 -4.63 -6.56 17.97
CA LEU A 88 -5.80 -5.71 17.83
C LEU A 88 -6.91 -6.13 18.82
N PRO A 89 -7.79 -5.20 19.23
CA PRO A 89 -8.98 -5.54 20.00
C PRO A 89 -9.85 -6.59 19.29
N LEU A 90 -10.39 -7.55 20.06
CA LEU A 90 -11.18 -8.66 19.52
C LEU A 90 -12.41 -8.18 18.74
N GLU A 91 -13.04 -7.09 19.17
CA GLU A 91 -14.21 -6.51 18.49
C GLU A 91 -13.93 -6.17 17.02
N MET A 92 -12.69 -5.81 16.68
CA MET A 92 -12.33 -5.49 15.30
C MET A 92 -12.44 -6.70 14.37
N SER A 93 -12.23 -7.92 14.89
CA SER A 93 -12.35 -9.18 14.15
C SER A 93 -13.78 -9.53 13.77
N SER A 94 -14.79 -8.87 14.34
CA SER A 94 -16.18 -9.05 13.92
C SER A 94 -16.52 -8.30 12.62
N LYS A 95 -15.67 -7.32 12.23
CA LYS A 95 -15.88 -6.41 11.09
C LYS A 95 -14.75 -6.53 10.06
N ARG A 96 -14.29 -7.75 9.80
CA ARG A 96 -13.10 -8.05 8.96
C ARG A 96 -13.24 -7.56 7.53
N GLU A 97 -14.47 -7.53 7.03
CA GLU A 97 -14.81 -7.16 5.66
C GLU A 97 -14.76 -5.64 5.42
N GLU A 98 -14.73 -4.86 6.49
CA GLU A 98 -14.65 -3.40 6.46
C GLU A 98 -13.18 -2.94 6.41
N ILE A 99 -12.95 -1.80 5.76
CA ILE A 99 -11.62 -1.17 5.76
C ILE A 99 -11.39 -0.47 7.10
N GLN A 100 -10.47 -1.01 7.90
CA GLN A 100 -10.26 -0.56 9.27
C GLN A 100 -8.97 0.23 9.49
N THR A 101 -9.01 0.99 10.59
CA THR A 101 -7.92 1.65 11.32
C THR A 101 -7.10 0.77 12.26
N CYS A 102 -5.81 0.49 12.09
CA CYS A 102 -5.04 0.07 13.28
C CYS A 102 -5.09 1.20 14.34
N PRO A 103 -5.67 0.97 15.54
CA PRO A 103 -5.79 2.02 16.54
C PRO A 103 -4.44 2.42 17.14
N ASN A 104 -3.44 1.53 17.05
CA ASN A 104 -2.10 1.78 17.58
C ASN A 104 -1.23 2.61 16.62
N CYS A 105 -1.10 2.20 15.36
CA CYS A 105 -0.18 2.85 14.42
C CYS A 105 -0.85 3.67 13.32
N GLY A 106 -2.18 3.64 13.21
CA GLY A 106 -2.90 4.45 12.22
C GLY A 106 -2.84 3.94 10.78
N ARG A 107 -2.21 2.79 10.51
CA ARG A 107 -2.22 2.16 9.17
C ARG A 107 -3.60 1.60 8.83
N ILE A 108 -3.93 1.61 7.54
CA ILE A 108 -5.09 0.87 7.04
C ILE A 108 -4.78 -0.61 7.15
N ILE A 109 -5.72 -1.38 7.70
CA ILE A 109 -5.55 -2.81 7.92
C ILE A 109 -6.54 -3.62 7.10
N TYR A 110 -6.12 -4.82 6.72
CA TYR A 110 -6.95 -5.82 6.07
C TYR A 110 -6.64 -7.19 6.65
N TRP A 111 -7.65 -8.05 6.75
CA TRP A 111 -7.51 -9.37 7.34
C TRP A 111 -7.07 -10.37 6.27
N LEU A 112 -6.06 -11.17 6.58
CA LEU A 112 -5.67 -12.35 5.81
C LEU A 112 -6.16 -13.56 6.60
N ASP A 113 -7.10 -14.30 6.01
CA ASP A 113 -7.54 -15.60 6.52
C ASP A 113 -6.54 -16.70 6.13
#